data_AF-A0A3G9J5R8-F1
#
_entry.id   AF-A0A3G9J5R8-F1
#
_cell.length_a   1.000
_cell.length_b   1.000
_cell.length_c   1.000
_cell.angle_alpha   90.00
_cell.angle_beta   90.00
_cell.angle_gamma   90.00
#
_symmetry.space_group_name_H-M   'P 1'
#
loop_
_entity.id
_entity.type
_entity.pdbx_description
1 polymer ?
#
loop_
_entity_poly.entity_id
_entity_poly.type
_entity_poly.pdbx_seq_one_letter_code
_entity_poly.pdbx_strand_id
1 'polypeptide(L)'
;MSMLQVKNLPAELHEKLAERARSEHTTMSALVIAMLDRELNEHPTTAWIAKVRARTDNLPSIPREAIDRALAEAKADLFHDERFDGPRP
;
A
#
# COMPACT_ATOMS: atom_id res chain seq x y z
N MET A 1 17.31 16.72 -22.07
CA MET A 1 17.45 15.32 -21.62
C MET A 1 17.99 15.35 -20.20
N SER A 2 17.20 14.92 -19.22
CA SER A 2 17.64 14.88 -17.82
C SER A 2 18.52 13.65 -17.60
N MET A 3 19.59 13.79 -16.81
CA MET A 3 20.52 12.70 -16.49
C MET A 3 20.56 12.53 -14.97
N LEU A 4 20.18 11.35 -14.49
CA LEU A 4 20.23 11.00 -13.07
C LEU A 4 21.51 10.19 -12.79
N GLN A 5 22.42 10.75 -11.98
CA GLN A 5 23.63 10.06 -11.55
C GLN A 5 23.45 9.53 -10.12
N VAL A 6 23.46 8.21 -9.95
CA VAL A 6 23.42 7.58 -8.63
C VAL A 6 24.84 7.49 -8.09
N LYS A 7 25.20 8.39 -7.17
CA LYS A 7 26.48 8.36 -6.45
C LYS A 7 26.26 7.50 -5.21
N ASN A 8 26.96 6.36 -5.11
CA ASN A 8 26.83 5.36 -4.04
C ASN A 8 25.80 4.24 -4.29
N LEU A 9 25.83 3.63 -5.48
CA LEU A 9 25.12 2.37 -5.71
C LEU A 9 25.94 1.20 -5.13
N PRO A 10 25.38 0.37 -4.24
CA PRO A 10 26.04 -0.85 -3.75
C PRO A 10 26.45 -1.77 -4.90
N ALA A 11 27.67 -2.32 -4.84
CA ALA A 11 28.22 -3.15 -5.91
C ALA A 11 27.33 -4.37 -6.22
N GLU A 12 26.74 -4.99 -5.19
CA GLU A 12 25.82 -6.12 -5.35
C GLU A 12 24.56 -5.76 -6.14
N LEU A 13 24.02 -4.55 -5.95
CA LEU A 13 22.85 -4.09 -6.69
C LEU A 13 23.21 -3.75 -8.13
N HIS A 14 24.39 -3.19 -8.35
CA HIS A 14 24.91 -2.95 -9.69
C HIS A 14 25.08 -4.26 -10.47
N GLU A 15 25.64 -5.30 -9.85
CA GLU A 15 25.79 -6.62 -10.48
C GLU A 15 24.45 -7.25 -10.83
N LYS A 16 23.49 -7.25 -9.90
CA LYS A 16 22.13 -7.78 -10.15
C LYS A 16 21.42 -7.03 -11.27
N LEU A 17 21.55 -5.71 -11.33
CA LEU A 17 21.00 -4.90 -12.42
C LEU A 17 21.67 -5.20 -13.76
N ALA A 18 23.00 -5.36 -13.77
CA ALA A 18 23.75 -5.67 -14.97
C ALA A 18 23.42 -7.08 -15.50
N GLU A 19 23.33 -8.07 -14.63
CA GLU A 19 22.92 -9.43 -14.98
C GLU A 19 21.52 -9.46 -15.56
N ARG A 20 20.59 -8.76 -14.92
CA ARG A 20 19.21 -8.64 -15.41
C ARG A 20 19.14 -7.94 -16.75
N ALA A 21 19.89 -6.85 -16.94
CA ALA A 21 19.94 -6.14 -18.21
C ALA A 21 20.46 -7.04 -19.35
N ARG A 22 21.46 -7.88 -19.07
CA ARG A 22 21.94 -8.89 -20.03
C ARG A 22 20.87 -9.93 -20.35
N SER A 23 20.15 -10.42 -19.34
CA SER A 23 19.06 -11.39 -19.57
C SER A 23 17.90 -10.83 -20.38
N GLU A 24 17.64 -9.52 -20.26
CA GLU A 24 16.59 -8.81 -20.98
C GLU A 24 17.11 -8.19 -22.30
N HIS A 25 18.34 -8.51 -22.72
CA HIS A 25 18.99 -7.99 -23.93
C HIS A 25 18.96 -6.46 -24.06
N THR A 26 19.03 -5.76 -22.94
CA THR A 26 18.94 -4.30 -22.88
C THR A 26 20.15 -3.69 -22.19
N THR A 27 20.26 -2.36 -22.25
CA THR A 27 21.27 -1.64 -21.47
C THR A 27 20.79 -1.46 -20.04
N MET A 28 21.71 -1.44 -19.08
CA MET A 28 21.37 -1.25 -17.67
C MET A 28 20.61 0.07 -17.45
N SER A 29 21.00 1.15 -18.13
CA SER A 29 20.28 2.43 -18.05
C SER A 29 18.86 2.32 -18.60
N ALA A 30 18.65 1.63 -19.72
CA ALA A 30 17.32 1.41 -20.28
C ALA A 30 16.44 0.55 -19.37
N LEU A 31 17.01 -0.49 -18.75
CA LEU A 31 16.31 -1.32 -17.76
C LEU A 31 15.86 -0.47 -16.57
N VAL A 32 16.76 0.34 -16.00
CA VAL A 32 16.44 1.18 -14.84
C VAL A 32 15.38 2.22 -15.19
N ILE A 33 15.45 2.82 -16.38
CA ILE A 33 14.42 3.76 -16.84
C ILE A 33 13.07 3.07 -16.99
N ALA A 34 13.01 1.88 -17.60
CA ALA A 34 11.77 1.14 -17.75
C ALA A 34 11.17 0.71 -16.41
N MET A 35 12.01 0.33 -15.45
CA MET A 35 11.57 0.02 -14.08
C MET A 35 11.00 1.24 -13.36
N LEU A 36 11.68 2.39 -13.46
CA LEU A 36 11.21 3.64 -12.85
C LEU A 36 9.92 4.13 -13.52
N ASP A 37 9.83 4.06 -14.85
CA ASP A 37 8.61 4.42 -15.59
C ASP A 37 7.43 3.53 -15.20
N ARG A 38 7.66 2.21 -15.09
CA ARG A 38 6.66 1.28 -14.60
C ARG A 38 6.20 1.62 -13.19
N GLU A 39 7.11 1.86 -12.26
CA GLU A 39 6.77 2.17 -10.86
C GLU A 39 6.04 3.52 -10.73
N LEU A 40 6.40 4.52 -11.54
CA LEU A 40 5.76 5.83 -11.54
C LEU A 40 4.38 5.80 -12.20
N ASN A 41 4.19 4.98 -13.24
CA ASN A 41 2.90 4.85 -13.95
C ASN A 41 1.95 3.85 -13.27
N GLU A 42 2.47 2.80 -12.64
CA GLU A 42 1.70 1.94 -11.72
C GLU A 42 1.47 2.69 -10.40
N HIS A 43 0.71 3.79 -10.43
CA HIS A 43 0.31 4.53 -9.25
C HIS A 43 -0.18 3.55 -8.15
N PRO A 44 0.53 3.42 -7.02
CA PRO A 44 0.18 2.44 -6.00
C PRO A 44 -1.18 2.74 -5.39
N THR A 45 -1.65 4.00 -5.41
CA THR A 45 -2.95 4.38 -4.85
C THR A 45 -4.12 3.90 -5.70
N THR A 46 -4.10 4.07 -7.02
CA THR A 46 -5.20 3.62 -7.90
C THR A 46 -5.22 2.10 -8.05
N ALA A 47 -4.05 1.45 -8.13
CA ALA A 47 -3.94 0.00 -8.12
C ALA A 47 -4.34 -0.62 -6.76
N TRP A 48 -4.01 0.04 -5.65
CA TRP A 48 -4.49 -0.35 -4.31
C TRP A 48 -6.00 -0.16 -4.17
N ILE A 49 -6.55 0.98 -4.63
CA ILE A 49 -8.01 1.21 -4.67
C ILE A 49 -8.70 0.14 -5.51
N ALA A 50 -8.14 -0.24 -6.66
CA ALA A 50 -8.69 -1.30 -7.50
C ALA A 50 -8.66 -2.68 -6.80
N LYS A 51 -7.57 -3.03 -6.11
CA LYS A 51 -7.47 -4.25 -5.31
C LYS A 51 -8.43 -4.26 -4.11
N VAL A 52 -8.60 -3.12 -3.45
CA VAL A 52 -9.58 -2.95 -2.36
C VAL A 52 -10.99 -3.09 -2.89
N ARG A 53 -11.35 -2.42 -3.99
CA ARG A 53 -12.66 -2.54 -4.64
C ARG A 53 -12.97 -3.97 -5.08
N ALA A 54 -12.03 -4.65 -5.74
CA ALA A 54 -12.21 -6.04 -6.16
C ALA A 54 -12.39 -7.03 -4.98
N ARG A 55 -11.79 -6.74 -3.81
CA ARG A 55 -12.08 -7.50 -2.59
C ARG A 55 -13.46 -7.16 -2.04
N THR A 56 -13.84 -5.89 -1.98
CA THR A 56 -15.14 -5.44 -1.47
C THR A 56 -16.31 -5.90 -2.33
N ASP A 57 -16.17 -5.97 -3.65
CA ASP A 57 -17.22 -6.44 -4.58
C ASP A 57 -17.55 -7.93 -4.39
N ASN A 58 -16.65 -8.71 -3.77
CA ASN A 58 -16.88 -10.12 -3.45
C ASN A 58 -17.30 -10.35 -1.98
N LEU A 59 -17.45 -9.30 -1.17
CA LEU A 59 -18.02 -9.43 0.16
C LEU A 59 -19.55 -9.44 0.06
N PRO A 60 -20.25 -10.27 0.85
CA PRO A 60 -21.69 -10.13 1.00
C PRO A 60 -22.00 -8.70 1.42
N SER A 61 -22.87 -8.03 0.67
CA SER A 61 -23.30 -6.66 0.97
C SER A 61 -24.06 -6.70 2.29
N ILE A 62 -23.37 -6.36 3.38
CA ILE A 62 -23.99 -6.21 4.69
C ILE A 62 -24.77 -4.89 4.63
N PRO A 63 -26.09 -4.90 4.91
CA PRO A 63 -26.88 -3.67 4.96
C PRO A 63 -26.24 -2.65 5.90
N ARG A 64 -26.20 -1.38 5.48
CA ARG A 64 -25.53 -0.32 6.25
C ARG A 64 -26.11 -0.21 7.66
N GLU A 65 -27.40 -0.46 7.80
CA GLU A 65 -28.16 -0.48 9.05
C GLU A 65 -27.68 -1.57 10.02
N ALA A 66 -27.17 -2.70 9.51
CA ALA A 66 -26.61 -3.77 10.34
C ALA A 66 -25.21 -3.40 10.86
N ILE A 67 -24.41 -2.71 10.03
CA ILE A 67 -23.09 -2.19 10.43
C ILE A 67 -23.26 -1.09 11.49
N ASP A 68 -24.19 -0.15 11.27
CA ASP A 68 -24.42 0.95 12.19
C ASP A 68 -24.94 0.45 13.55
N ARG A 69 -25.78 -0.60 13.55
CA ARG A 69 -26.24 -1.25 14.79
C ARG A 69 -25.12 -1.94 15.54
N ALA A 70 -24.31 -2.75 14.84
CA ALA A 70 -23.15 -3.42 15.45
C ALA A 70 -22.13 -2.42 16.01
N LEU A 71 -21.94 -1.28 15.32
CA LEU A 71 -21.05 -0.21 15.78
C LEU A 71 -21.60 0.51 17.02
N ALA A 72 -22.92 0.71 17.09
CA ALA A 72 -23.58 1.30 18.25
C ALA A 72 -23.51 0.37 19.49
N GLU A 73 -23.71 -0.92 19.29
CA GLU A 73 -23.59 -1.95 20.34
C GLU A 73 -22.16 -2.07 20.85
N ALA A 74 -21.17 -2.16 19.94
CA ALA A 74 -19.75 -2.19 20.31
C ALA A 74 -19.28 -0.90 21.02
N LYS A 75 -19.85 0.25 20.66
CA LYS A 75 -19.62 1.50 21.40
C LYS A 75 -20.22 1.45 22.80
N ALA A 76 -21.44 0.92 22.96
CA ALA A 76 -22.06 0.80 24.27
C ALA A 76 -21.23 -0.06 25.24
N ASP A 77 -20.64 -1.15 24.72
CA ASP A 77 -19.73 -2.00 25.49
C ASP A 77 -18.41 -1.29 25.85
N LEU A 78 -17.86 -0.50 24.92
CA LEU A 78 -16.64 0.29 25.15
C LEU A 78 -16.84 1.38 26.21
N PHE A 79 -18.05 1.95 26.30
CA PHE A 79 -18.41 2.94 27.32
C PHE A 79 -18.96 2.32 28.62
N HIS A 80 -19.06 1.00 28.73
CA HIS A 80 -19.44 0.30 29.96
C HIS A 80 -18.25 -0.02 30.89
N ASP A 81 -17.01 0.16 30.43
CA ASP A 81 -15.80 0.08 31.28
C ASP A 81 -15.22 1.45 31.63
N GLU A 82 -16.06 2.49 31.76
CA GLU A 82 -15.71 3.64 32.58
C GLU A 82 -16.34 3.48 33.96
N ARG A 83 -15.66 2.64 34.75
CA ARG A 83 -15.54 2.79 36.20
C ARG A 83 -15.06 4.22 36.49
N PHE A 84 -15.97 5.19 36.42
CA PHE A 84 -15.86 6.46 37.12
C PHE A 84 -15.96 6.18 38.62
N ASP A 85 -14.92 5.57 39.17
CA ASP A 85 -14.59 5.65 40.59
C ASP A 85 -13.70 6.88 40.77
N GLY A 86 -14.36 8.03 40.87
CA GLY A 86 -13.77 9.30 41.30
C GLY A 86 -14.69 9.88 42.38
N PRO A 87 -14.15 10.36 43.51
CA PRO A 87 -14.94 10.57 44.71
C PRO A 87 -15.98 11.67 44.50
N ARG A 88 -17.22 11.39 44.90
CA ARG A 88 -18.31 12.39 44.88
C ARG A 88 -17.98 13.50 45.89
N PRO A 89 -18.22 14.79 45.55
CA PRO A 89 -18.27 15.85 46.55
C PRO A 89 -19.48 15.72 47.46
#